data_AF-A0AAN4HM35-F1
#
_entry.id   AF-A0AAN4HM35-F1
#
_cell.length_a   1.000
_cell.length_b   1.000
_cell.length_c   1.000
_cell.angle_alpha   90.00
_cell.angle_beta   90.00
_cell.angle_gamma   90.00
#
_symmetry.space_group_name_H-M   'P 1'
#
loop_
_entity.id
_entity.type
_entity.pdbx_description
1 polymer ?
#
loop_
_entity_poly.entity_id
_entity_poly.type
_entity_poly.pdbx_seq_one_letter_code
_entity_poly.pdbx_strand_id
1 'polypeptide(L)'
;MNKKTIFYLLTCLLLVASTTYIICNKREQVPPMLVWDEQEYYVTNESAKIEEVGQKLGEVTKKIKTSKKPTKNKESNKLQEKTEVFTMIEEEKSDYPPLIIKEAYSDKYRVVRPMLKQVL
;
A
#
# COMPACT_ATOMS: atom_id res chain seq x y z
N MET A 1 26.18 32.57 -33.98
CA MET A 1 26.51 31.81 -32.75
C MET A 1 27.49 30.70 -33.13
N ASN A 2 28.58 30.50 -32.37
CA ASN A 2 29.62 29.53 -32.74
C ASN A 2 29.05 28.09 -32.72
N LYS A 3 29.39 27.25 -33.71
CA LYS A 3 28.96 25.84 -33.78
C LYS A 3 29.27 25.07 -32.49
N LYS A 4 30.41 25.38 -31.86
CA LYS A 4 30.77 24.82 -30.54
C LYS A 4 29.79 25.25 -29.45
N THR A 5 29.42 26.54 -29.41
CA THR A 5 28.43 27.08 -28.47
C THR A 5 27.05 26.45 -28.66
N ILE A 6 26.62 26.23 -29.92
CA ILE A 6 25.36 25.53 -30.22
C ILE A 6 25.40 24.10 -29.68
N PHE A 7 26.49 23.37 -29.94
CA PHE A 7 26.65 22.00 -29.46
C PHE A 7 26.64 21.89 -27.93
N TYR A 8 27.31 22.81 -27.23
CA TYR A 8 27.30 22.87 -25.76
C TYR A 8 25.91 23.21 -25.20
N LEU A 9 25.17 24.12 -25.84
CA LEU A 9 23.80 24.44 -25.43
C LEU A 9 22.88 23.23 -25.59
N LEU A 10 23.00 22.49 -26.70
CA LEU A 10 22.16 21.33 -27.00
C LEU A 10 22.43 20.17 -26.04
N THR A 11 23.70 19.91 -25.73
CA THR A 11 24.09 18.90 -24.73
C THR A 11 23.63 19.28 -23.33
N CYS A 12 23.73 20.55 -22.95
CA CYS A 12 23.22 21.02 -21.65
C CYS A 12 21.70 20.87 -21.55
N LEU A 13 20.95 21.20 -22.61
CA LEU A 13 19.50 21.03 -22.67
C LEU A 13 19.08 19.56 -22.53
N LEU A 14 19.79 18.65 -23.22
CA LEU A 14 19.55 17.21 -23.12
C LEU A 14 19.82 16.67 -21.71
N LEU A 15 20.88 17.14 -21.05
CA LEU A 15 21.19 16.73 -19.68
C LEU A 15 20.11 17.18 -18.68
N VAL A 16 19.62 18.42 -18.79
CA VAL A 16 18.51 18.91 -17.96
C VAL A 16 17.23 18.13 -18.22
N ALA A 17 16.91 17.84 -19.49
CA ALA A 17 15.74 17.03 -19.83
C ALA A 17 15.83 15.60 -19.28
N SER A 18 17.00 14.97 -19.36
CA SER A 18 17.21 13.61 -18.86
C SER A 18 17.12 13.50 -17.34
N THR A 19 17.72 14.45 -16.61
CA THR A 19 17.71 14.45 -15.13
C THR A 19 16.33 14.75 -14.60
N THR A 20 15.62 15.72 -15.18
CA THR A 20 14.22 16.02 -14.80
C THR A 20 13.28 14.85 -15.12
N TYR A 21 13.47 14.16 -16.24
CA TYR A 21 12.71 12.95 -16.58
C TYR A 21 12.89 11.85 -15.54
N ILE A 22 14.13 11.55 -15.14
CA ILE A 22 14.43 10.52 -14.13
C ILE A 22 13.81 10.87 -12.77
N ILE A 23 13.93 12.13 -12.34
CA ILE A 23 13.38 12.58 -11.04
C ILE A 23 11.86 12.53 -11.04
N CYS A 24 11.20 13.01 -12.10
CA CYS A 24 9.74 13.01 -12.20
C CYS A 24 9.15 11.60 -12.34
N ASN A 25 9.89 10.66 -12.92
CA ASN A 25 9.40 9.31 -13.19
C ASN A 25 9.71 8.29 -12.10
N LYS A 26 10.54 8.64 -11.09
CA LYS A 26 10.83 7.78 -9.94
C LYS A 26 9.63 7.74 -8.98
N ARG A 27 8.55 7.08 -9.41
CA ARG A 27 7.43 6.73 -8.52
C ARG A 27 7.84 5.46 -7.78
N GLU A 28 8.16 5.57 -6.51
CA GLU A 28 8.23 4.40 -5.64
C GLU A 28 6.89 3.68 -5.71
N GLN A 29 6.93 2.42 -6.14
CA GLN A 29 5.75 1.58 -6.18
C GLN A 29 5.42 1.19 -4.75
N VAL A 30 4.50 1.93 -4.14
CA VAL A 30 3.98 1.58 -2.81
C VAL A 30 2.98 0.44 -2.98
N PRO A 31 3.17 -0.72 -2.32
CA PRO A 31 2.24 -1.83 -2.43
C PRO A 31 0.89 -1.47 -1.79
N PRO A 32 -0.20 -2.17 -2.14
CA PRO A 32 -1.50 -1.99 -1.51
C PRO A 32 -1.45 -2.47 -0.05
N MET A 33 -1.65 -1.54 0.88
CA MET A 33 -1.35 -1.71 2.30
C MET A 33 -2.50 -1.26 3.20
N LEU A 34 -2.60 -1.93 4.34
CA LEU A 34 -3.37 -1.53 5.52
C LEU A 34 -2.41 -1.49 6.71
N VAL A 35 -2.49 -0.47 7.56
CA VAL A 35 -1.83 -0.48 8.87
C VAL A 35 -2.88 -0.73 9.93
N TRP A 36 -2.70 -1.79 10.73
CA TRP A 36 -3.57 -2.14 11.84
C TRP A 36 -2.73 -2.46 13.08
N ASP A 37 -2.99 -1.78 14.18
CA ASP A 37 -2.24 -1.87 15.44
C ASP A 37 -0.71 -1.88 15.25
N GLU A 38 -0.23 -0.87 14.50
CA GLU A 38 1.19 -0.66 14.16
C GLU A 38 1.85 -1.76 13.30
N GLN A 39 1.06 -2.75 12.87
CA GLN A 39 1.47 -3.79 11.93
C GLN A 39 1.02 -3.43 10.51
N GLU A 40 1.92 -3.62 9.55
CA GLU A 40 1.63 -3.45 8.13
C GLU A 40 1.08 -4.75 7.55
N TYR A 41 0.03 -4.65 6.73
CA TYR A 41 -0.62 -5.77 6.06
C TYR A 41 -0.69 -5.51 4.55
N TYR A 42 -0.42 -6.54 3.75
CA TYR A 42 -0.70 -6.54 2.32
C TYR A 42 -2.17 -6.84 2.07
N VAL A 43 -2.82 -5.99 1.27
CA VAL A 43 -4.18 -6.27 0.78
C VAL A 43 -4.09 -7.26 -0.38
N THR A 44 -4.63 -8.45 -0.18
CA THR A 44 -4.60 -9.53 -1.18
C THR A 44 -5.93 -9.64 -1.94
N ASN A 45 -5.96 -10.47 -2.98
CA ASN A 45 -7.19 -10.87 -3.66
C ASN A 45 -7.75 -12.21 -3.15
N GLU A 46 -7.13 -12.79 -2.12
CA GLU A 46 -7.57 -14.03 -1.49
C GLU A 46 -8.92 -13.79 -0.83
N SER A 47 -9.93 -14.59 -1.21
CA SER A 47 -11.24 -14.57 -0.59
C SER A 47 -11.22 -15.32 0.74
N ALA A 48 -11.89 -14.79 1.75
CA ALA A 48 -12.15 -15.51 3.00
C ALA A 48 -13.59 -16.03 3.01
N LYS A 49 -13.82 -17.19 3.63
CA LYS A 49 -15.17 -17.70 3.87
C LYS A 49 -15.77 -17.07 5.13
N ILE A 50 -17.09 -17.08 5.25
CA ILE A 50 -17.76 -16.47 6.41
C ILE A 50 -17.44 -17.21 7.71
N GLU A 51 -17.19 -18.52 7.64
CA GLU A 51 -16.83 -19.37 8.77
C GLU A 51 -15.42 -19.07 9.32
N GLU A 52 -14.58 -18.41 8.53
CA GLU A 52 -13.24 -17.96 8.91
C GLU A 52 -13.26 -16.57 9.57
N VAL A 53 -14.40 -15.86 9.53
CA VAL A 53 -14.53 -14.49 10.05
C VAL A 53 -14.70 -14.50 11.56
N GLY A 54 -13.72 -13.93 12.26
CA GLY A 54 -13.73 -13.79 13.71
C GLY A 54 -14.35 -12.49 14.21
N GLN A 55 -13.92 -12.06 15.39
CA GLN A 55 -14.35 -10.81 16.01
C GLN A 55 -14.01 -9.60 15.13
N LYS A 56 -14.98 -8.68 14.98
CA LYS A 56 -14.76 -7.36 14.37
C LYS A 56 -13.80 -6.53 15.24
N LEU A 57 -12.69 -6.11 14.65
CA LEU A 57 -11.68 -5.24 15.27
C LEU A 57 -12.05 -3.76 15.10
N GLY A 58 -12.69 -3.41 13.99
CA GLY A 58 -13.10 -2.02 13.71
C GLY A 58 -13.24 -1.76 12.22
N GLU A 59 -13.00 -0.51 11.83
CA GLU A 59 -13.09 -0.05 10.45
C GLU A 59 -11.89 0.83 10.07
N VAL A 60 -11.54 0.80 8.78
CA VAL A 60 -10.60 1.77 8.18
C VAL A 60 -11.17 3.17 8.31
N THR A 61 -10.41 4.06 8.95
CA THR A 61 -10.87 5.43 9.23
C THR A 61 -10.38 6.45 8.21
N LYS A 62 -9.36 6.10 7.42
CA LYS A 62 -8.76 7.05 6.48
C LYS A 62 -8.13 6.36 5.27
N LYS A 63 -8.60 6.75 4.10
CA LYS A 63 -7.94 6.39 2.83
C LYS A 63 -6.92 7.46 2.45
N ILE A 64 -5.69 7.04 2.15
CA ILE A 64 -4.64 7.92 1.64
C ILE A 64 -4.39 7.67 0.15
N LYS A 65 -3.58 8.53 -0.46
CA LYS A 65 -3.18 8.37 -1.87
C LYS A 65 -2.47 7.03 -2.08
N THR A 66 -2.82 6.31 -3.15
CA THR A 66 -2.22 5.00 -3.50
C THR A 66 -0.70 5.04 -3.64
N SER A 67 -0.12 6.19 -4.02
CA SER A 67 1.33 6.38 -4.11
C SER A 67 2.01 6.70 -2.77
N LYS A 68 1.27 6.72 -1.65
CA LYS A 68 1.81 6.99 -0.32
C LYS A 68 1.72 5.74 0.54
N LYS A 69 2.76 5.51 1.34
CA LYS A 69 2.79 4.45 2.34
C LYS A 69 1.94 4.87 3.56
N PRO A 70 0.97 4.05 4.00
CA PRO A 70 0.24 4.31 5.24
C PRO A 70 1.20 4.15 6.43
N THR A 71 1.07 5.02 7.43
CA THR A 71 1.99 5.06 8.59
C THR A 71 1.27 5.09 9.92
N LYS A 72 -0.05 5.33 9.94
CA LYS A 72 -0.85 5.38 11.15
C LYS A 72 -1.85 4.23 11.17
N ASN A 73 -2.21 3.81 12.39
CA ASN A 73 -3.24 2.80 12.58
C ASN A 73 -4.53 3.17 11.83
N LYS A 74 -5.18 2.17 11.23
CA LYS A 74 -6.44 2.26 10.47
C LYS A 74 -6.34 3.08 9.18
N GLU A 75 -5.13 3.35 8.68
CA GLU A 75 -4.91 3.95 7.36
C GLU A 75 -4.72 2.87 6.28
N SER A 76 -5.24 3.14 5.08
CA SER A 76 -4.95 2.34 3.90
C SER A 76 -4.74 3.20 2.67
N ASN A 77 -3.86 2.76 1.77
CA ASN A 77 -3.66 3.39 0.45
C ASN A 77 -4.48 2.69 -0.67
N LYS A 78 -5.23 1.65 -0.31
CA LYS A 78 -6.03 0.81 -1.21
C LYS A 78 -7.50 0.76 -0.80
N LEU A 79 -7.77 0.44 0.47
CA LEU A 79 -9.11 0.22 1.02
C LEU A 79 -9.86 1.53 1.22
N GLN A 80 -11.19 1.46 1.12
CA GLN A 80 -12.05 2.62 1.38
C GLN A 80 -12.25 2.82 2.89
N GLU A 81 -12.59 4.04 3.29
CA GLU A 81 -13.10 4.29 4.63
C GLU A 81 -14.34 3.43 4.90
N LYS A 82 -14.54 3.04 6.17
CA LYS A 82 -15.60 2.10 6.61
C LYS A 82 -15.42 0.66 6.13
N THR A 83 -14.29 0.32 5.49
CA THR A 83 -13.94 -1.09 5.28
C THR A 83 -13.77 -1.73 6.66
N GLU A 84 -14.58 -2.76 6.93
CA GLU A 84 -14.57 -3.47 8.20
C GLU A 84 -13.35 -4.40 8.28
N VAL A 85 -12.76 -4.52 9.46
CA VAL A 85 -11.60 -5.37 9.74
C VAL A 85 -11.95 -6.33 10.85
N PHE A 86 -11.61 -7.60 10.66
CA PHE A 86 -11.94 -8.72 11.53
C PHE A 86 -10.68 -9.55 11.81
N THR A 87 -10.66 -10.21 12.96
CA THR A 87 -9.75 -11.33 13.20
C THR A 87 -10.11 -12.49 12.28
N MET A 88 -9.13 -13.34 11.98
CA MET A 88 -9.38 -14.62 11.31
C MET A 88 -9.49 -15.72 12.36
N ILE A 89 -10.49 -16.60 12.21
CA ILE A 89 -10.62 -17.83 12.99
C ILE A 89 -9.64 -18.84 12.40
N GLU A 90 -8.37 -18.71 12.73
CA GLU A 90 -7.31 -19.66 12.34
C GLU A 90 -6.38 -19.97 13.52
N GLU A 91 -5.76 -21.15 13.47
CA GLU A 91 -4.82 -21.66 14.49
C GLU A 91 -3.38 -21.15 14.28
N GLU A 92 -3.13 -20.25 13.31
CA GLU A 92 -1.79 -19.78 12.99
C GLU A 92 -1.22 -18.95 14.17
N LYS A 93 -0.36 -19.58 14.98
CA LYS A 93 0.35 -18.93 16.10
C LYS A 93 1.46 -18.03 15.56
N SER A 94 1.07 -16.87 15.05
CA SER A 94 1.94 -15.76 14.71
C SER A 94 1.66 -14.59 15.64
N ASP A 95 2.69 -13.82 15.99
CA ASP A 95 2.53 -12.55 16.71
C ASP A 95 1.63 -11.57 15.91
N TYR A 96 1.59 -11.76 14.59
CA TYR A 96 0.73 -11.02 13.68
C TYR A 96 -0.02 -12.02 12.79
N PRO A 97 -1.21 -12.50 13.17
CA PRO A 97 -2.00 -13.37 12.32
C PRO A 97 -2.60 -12.60 11.13
N PRO A 98 -3.02 -13.29 10.05
CA PRO A 98 -3.83 -12.69 9.00
C PRO A 98 -5.10 -12.05 9.56
N LEU A 99 -5.57 -11.00 8.89
CA LEU A 99 -6.84 -10.37 9.19
C LEU A 99 -7.79 -10.56 8.01
N ILE A 100 -9.09 -10.40 8.27
CA ILE A 100 -10.11 -10.40 7.24
C ILE A 100 -10.67 -8.99 7.10
N ILE A 101 -10.96 -8.59 5.87
CA ILE A 101 -11.61 -7.32 5.56
C ILE A 101 -12.93 -7.53 4.80
N LYS A 102 -13.85 -6.58 4.97
CA LYS A 102 -15.07 -6.46 4.16
C LYS A 102 -15.26 -5.01 3.74
N GLU A 103 -15.19 -4.72 2.44
CA GLU A 103 -15.44 -3.36 1.95
C GLU A 103 -16.92 -2.99 2.10
N ALA A 104 -17.21 -1.72 2.39
CA ALA A 104 -18.55 -1.23 2.75
C ALA A 104 -19.66 -1.52 1.71
N TYR A 105 -19.30 -1.76 0.45
CA TYR A 105 -20.23 -2.06 -0.65
C TYR A 105 -20.01 -3.47 -1.25
N SER A 106 -19.35 -4.36 -0.50
CA SER A 106 -19.08 -5.73 -0.94
C SER A 106 -19.52 -6.73 0.11
N ASP A 107 -20.22 -7.77 -0.33
CA ASP A 107 -20.52 -8.92 0.52
C ASP A 107 -19.36 -9.92 0.59
N LYS A 108 -18.24 -9.62 -0.07
CA LYS A 108 -17.08 -10.51 -0.13
C LYS A 108 -16.07 -10.16 0.95
N TYR A 109 -15.70 -11.17 1.72
CA TYR A 109 -14.58 -11.10 2.65
C TYR A 109 -13.27 -11.42 1.93
N ARG A 110 -12.19 -10.74 2.33
CA ARG A 110 -10.85 -10.99 1.80
C ARG A 110 -9.82 -11.08 2.92
N VAL A 111 -8.79 -11.89 2.69
CA VAL A 111 -7.65 -12.00 3.60
C VAL A 111 -6.66 -10.87 3.35
N VAL A 112 -6.18 -10.24 4.41
CA VAL A 112 -5.00 -9.37 4.39
C VAL A 112 -3.91 -10.01 5.23
N ARG A 113 -2.70 -10.10 4.69
CA ARG A 113 -1.61 -10.86 5.31
C ARG A 113 -0.55 -9.92 5.88
N PRO A 114 0.02 -10.24 7.06
CA PRO A 114 1.02 -9.40 7.70
C PRO A 114 2.27 -9.28 6.83
N MET A 115 2.87 -8.10 6.83
CA MET A 115 4.19 -7.87 6.28
C MET A 115 5.23 -8.25 7.33
N LEU A 116 6.06 -9.26 7.04
CA LEU A 116 7.20 -9.57 7.90
C LEU A 116 8.11 -8.33 7.94
N LYS A 117 8.35 -7.79 9.14
CA LYS A 117 9.40 -6.78 9.32
C LYS A 117 10.72 -7.47 9.00
N GLN A 118 11.38 -7.06 7.92
CA GLN A 118 12.76 -7.46 7.69
C GLN A 118 13.58 -6.89 8.85
N VAL A 119 14.13 -7.77 9.69
CA VAL A 119 15.15 -7.39 10.66
C VAL A 119 16.37 -7.00 9.83
N LEU A 120 16.67 -5.71 9.81
CA LEU A 120 17.85 -5.12 9.19
C LEU A 120 19.12 -5.48 9.98
#